data_AF-A0A5C4SDQ1-F1
#
_entry.id   AF-A0A5C4SDQ1-F1
#
_cell.length_a   1.000
_cell.length_b   1.000
_cell.length_c   1.000
_cell.angle_alpha   90.00
_cell.angle_beta   90.00
_cell.angle_gamma   90.00
#
_symmetry.space_group_name_H-M   'P 1'
#
loop_
_entity.id
_entity.type
_entity.pdbx_description
1 polymer ?
#
loop_
_entity_poly.entity_id
_entity_poly.type
_entity_poly.pdbx_seq_one_letter_code
_entity_poly.pdbx_strand_id
1 'polypeptide(L)'
;MCCTYGLNSAIHKKPNSLKKALLKLFVKSAVVNEKPYPKNSRTAPQFLVAKQKNFIEEKERLINYLVKTQELGEGYFDGKESHSFGALTKSQWNNMFYKHLNHHLTQFGV
;
A
#
# COMPACT_ATOMS: atom_id res chain seq x y z
N MET A 1 -2.37 -0.45 -5.52
CA MET A 1 -2.98 0.43 -4.51
C MET A 1 -1.99 0.85 -3.41
N CYS A 2 -1.09 -0.01 -2.90
CA CYS A 2 -0.17 0.38 -1.82
C CYS A 2 0.94 1.37 -2.24
N CYS A 3 1.65 1.10 -3.34
CA CYS A 3 2.72 1.98 -3.83
C CYS A 3 2.22 3.36 -4.28
N THR A 4 0.98 3.44 -4.78
CA THR A 4 0.37 4.72 -5.19
C THR A 4 0.17 5.67 -4.01
N TYR A 5 -0.23 5.19 -2.83
CA TYR A 5 -0.33 6.05 -1.64
C TYR A 5 1.03 6.52 -1.12
N GLY A 6 2.07 5.69 -1.27
CA GLY A 6 3.44 6.03 -0.89
C GLY A 6 4.11 7.04 -1.82
N LEU A 7 3.76 7.02 -3.11
CA LEU A 7 4.37 7.87 -4.14
C LEU A 7 3.52 9.09 -4.51
N ASN A 8 2.19 9.01 -4.37
CA ASN A 8 1.21 10.03 -4.76
C ASN A 8 0.06 10.11 -3.75
N SER A 9 0.31 10.75 -2.61
CA SER A 9 -0.68 10.96 -1.54
C SER A 9 -1.77 11.98 -1.88
N ALA A 10 -1.60 12.78 -2.95
CA ALA A 10 -2.50 13.87 -3.33
C ALA A 10 -3.85 13.42 -3.90
N ILE A 11 -3.95 12.19 -4.42
CA ILE A 11 -5.13 11.70 -5.17
C ILE A 11 -6.21 11.15 -4.21
N HIS A 12 -5.90 10.98 -2.94
CA HIS A 12 -6.78 10.32 -1.98
C HIS A 12 -7.14 11.25 -0.82
N LYS A 13 -8.43 11.37 -0.52
CA LYS A 13 -8.92 12.18 0.60
C LYS A 13 -8.33 11.67 1.91
N LYS A 14 -7.70 12.56 2.69
CA LYS A 14 -7.14 12.21 4.00
C LYS A 14 -8.26 11.71 4.93
N PRO A 15 -8.06 10.60 5.67
CA PRO A 15 -9.01 10.17 6.67
C PRO A 15 -9.12 11.22 7.78
N ASN A 16 -10.34 11.46 8.28
CA ASN A 16 -10.58 12.34 9.42
C ASN A 16 -9.74 11.87 10.64
N SER A 17 -9.32 12.80 11.51
CA SER A 17 -8.39 12.54 12.61
C SER A 17 -8.78 11.35 13.50
N LEU A 18 -10.08 11.18 13.80
CA LEU A 18 -10.59 10.04 14.56
C LEU A 18 -10.37 8.69 13.82
N LYS A 19 -10.66 8.65 12.51
CA LYS A 19 -10.43 7.45 11.69
C LYS A 19 -8.94 7.15 11.55
N LYS A 20 -8.09 8.17 11.42
CA LYS A 20 -6.62 8.01 11.41
C LYS A 20 -6.13 7.41 12.74
N ALA A 21 -6.65 7.87 13.87
CA ALA A 21 -6.31 7.32 15.19
C ALA A 21 -6.70 5.84 15.33
N LEU A 22 -7.93 5.47 14.95
CA LEU A 22 -8.39 4.08 14.98
C LEU A 22 -7.55 3.17 14.05
N LEU A 23 -7.26 3.61 12.83
CA LEU A 23 -6.41 2.86 11.90
C LEU A 23 -4.99 2.67 12.45
N LYS A 24 -4.43 3.70 13.10
CA LYS A 24 -3.11 3.63 13.71
C LYS A 24 -3.07 2.65 14.88
N LEU A 25 -4.11 2.62 15.71
CA LEU A 25 -4.16 1.77 16.91
C LEU A 25 -4.42 0.31 16.59
N PHE A 26 -5.37 0.02 15.70
CA PHE A 26 -5.84 -1.35 15.47
C PHE A 26 -5.27 -2.02 14.22
N VAL A 27 -4.89 -1.25 13.20
CA VAL A 27 -4.55 -1.80 11.87
C VAL A 27 -3.06 -1.69 11.54
N LYS A 28 -2.36 -0.66 12.03
CA LYS A 28 -0.95 -0.42 11.71
C LYS A 28 -0.08 -1.66 11.97
N SER A 29 -0.20 -2.27 13.15
CA SER A 29 0.63 -3.40 13.56
C SER A 29 0.48 -4.60 12.62
N ALA A 30 -0.74 -4.90 12.15
CA ALA A 30 -1.01 -5.99 11.21
C ALA A 30 -0.45 -5.71 9.80
N VAL A 31 -0.33 -4.44 9.42
CA VAL A 31 0.10 -4.00 8.08
C VAL A 31 1.62 -3.95 7.96
N VAL A 32 2.30 -3.31 8.91
CA VAL A 32 3.73 -2.98 8.80
C VAL A 32 4.69 -4.02 9.40
N ASN A 33 4.16 -5.05 10.07
CA ASN A 33 4.95 -6.16 10.58
C ASN A 33 5.29 -7.18 9.47
N GLU A 34 5.95 -8.28 9.81
CA GLU A 34 6.29 -9.35 8.88
C GLU A 34 5.20 -10.43 8.74
N LYS A 35 4.16 -10.42 9.60
CA LYS A 35 3.10 -11.43 9.59
C LYS A 35 2.28 -11.34 8.29
N PRO A 36 2.15 -12.43 7.51
CA PRO A 36 1.38 -12.43 6.27
C PRO A 36 -0.07 -11.94 6.45
N TYR A 37 -0.63 -11.34 5.41
CA TYR A 37 -2.06 -10.99 5.43
C TYR A 37 -2.94 -12.24 5.44
N PRO A 38 -4.07 -12.21 6.17
CA PRO A 38 -5.02 -13.31 6.17
C PRO A 38 -5.55 -13.55 4.75
N LYS A 39 -5.66 -14.82 4.38
CA LYS A 39 -6.31 -15.22 3.12
C LYS A 39 -7.82 -14.92 3.21
N ASN A 40 -8.45 -14.63 2.07
CA ASN A 40 -9.90 -14.39 1.93
C ASN A 40 -10.44 -13.17 2.70
N SER A 41 -9.62 -12.15 2.94
CA SER A 41 -10.11 -10.88 3.49
C SER A 41 -11.00 -10.14 2.48
N ARG A 42 -12.04 -9.45 2.97
CA ARG A 42 -12.98 -8.74 2.08
C ARG A 42 -12.28 -7.54 1.43
N THR A 43 -12.42 -7.41 0.11
CA THR A 43 -12.01 -6.20 -0.60
C THR A 43 -12.81 -5.00 -0.09
N ALA A 44 -12.11 -3.92 0.27
CA ALA A 44 -12.79 -2.70 0.70
C ALA A 44 -13.66 -2.14 -0.45
N PRO A 45 -14.86 -1.60 -0.17
CA PRO A 45 -15.77 -1.11 -1.21
C PRO A 45 -15.15 -0.13 -2.19
N GLN A 46 -14.23 0.74 -1.72
CA GLN A 46 -13.51 1.70 -2.57
C GLN A 46 -12.54 1.06 -3.59
N PHE A 47 -12.25 -0.23 -3.47
CA PHE A 47 -11.34 -0.98 -4.35
C PHE A 47 -12.08 -1.95 -5.27
N LEU A 48 -13.41 -1.95 -5.23
CA LEU A 48 -14.22 -2.71 -6.17
C LEU A 48 -14.10 -2.08 -7.56
N VAL A 49 -13.70 -2.90 -8.53
CA VAL A 49 -13.54 -2.48 -9.91
C VAL A 49 -14.91 -2.42 -10.57
N ALA A 50 -15.49 -1.22 -10.63
CA ALA A 50 -16.81 -1.00 -11.23
C ALA A 50 -16.80 -0.90 -12.77
N LYS A 51 -15.62 -0.71 -13.38
CA LYS A 51 -15.43 -0.55 -14.83
C LYS A 51 -14.24 -1.38 -15.29
N GLN A 52 -14.34 -1.93 -16.50
CA GLN A 52 -13.23 -2.66 -17.13
C GLN A 52 -12.02 -1.75 -17.28
N LYS A 53 -10.82 -2.30 -17.01
CA LYS A 53 -9.55 -1.61 -17.19
C LYS A 53 -8.68 -2.35 -18.20
N ASN A 54 -7.80 -1.62 -18.89
CA ASN A 54 -6.81 -2.21 -19.77
C ASN A 54 -5.70 -2.87 -18.94
N PHE A 55 -5.58 -4.19 -19.03
CA PHE A 55 -4.59 -4.95 -18.27
C PHE A 55 -3.15 -4.54 -18.59
N ILE A 56 -2.83 -4.28 -19.86
CA ILE A 56 -1.48 -3.94 -20.30
C ILE A 56 -1.04 -2.61 -19.69
N GLU A 57 -1.90 -1.60 -19.77
CA GLU A 57 -1.64 -0.28 -19.18
C GLU A 57 -1.50 -0.35 -17.65
N GLU A 58 -2.37 -1.11 -16.97
CA GLU A 58 -2.31 -1.24 -15.51
C GLU A 58 -1.06 -2.02 -15.05
N LYS A 59 -0.61 -3.02 -15.82
CA LYS A 59 0.64 -3.75 -15.59
C LYS A 59 1.85 -2.84 -15.76
N GLU A 60 1.93 -2.09 -16.86
CA GLU A 60 3.01 -1.14 -17.09
C GLU A 60 3.07 -0.09 -15.98
N ARG A 61 1.90 0.44 -15.58
CA ARG A 61 1.83 1.39 -14.46
C ARG A 61 2.33 0.79 -13.15
N LEU A 62 2.05 -0.48 -12.86
CA LEU A 62 2.58 -1.16 -11.68
C LEU A 62 4.12 -1.26 -11.75
N ILE A 63 4.67 -1.68 -12.89
CA ILE A 63 6.12 -1.78 -13.11
C ILE A 63 6.79 -0.42 -12.89
N ASN A 64 6.24 0.64 -13.48
CA ASN A 64 6.77 2.00 -13.32
C ASN A 64 6.80 2.47 -11.85
N TYR A 65 5.80 2.09 -11.05
CA TYR A 65 5.82 2.37 -9.62
C TYR A 65 6.87 1.57 -8.86
N LEU A 66 7.15 0.32 -9.25
CA LEU A 66 8.19 -0.49 -8.64
C LEU A 66 9.58 0.10 -8.93
N VAL A 67 9.86 0.42 -10.20
CA VAL A 67 11.11 1.07 -10.62
C VAL A 67 11.30 2.39 -9.87
N LYS A 68 10.28 3.25 -9.86
CA LYS A 68 10.36 4.52 -9.11
C LYS A 68 10.61 4.33 -7.62
N THR A 69 9.99 3.31 -7.00
CA THR A 69 10.20 3.01 -5.58
C THR A 69 11.65 2.58 -5.33
N GLN A 70 12.22 1.78 -6.23
CA GLN A 70 13.61 1.36 -6.19
C GLN A 70 14.57 2.53 -6.35
N GLU A 71 14.35 3.40 -7.35
CA GLU A 71 15.18 4.57 -7.64
C GLU A 71 15.22 5.58 -6.49
N LEU A 72 14.09 5.78 -5.80
CA LEU A 72 14.01 6.67 -4.64
C LEU A 72 14.82 6.15 -3.44
N GLY A 73 15.03 4.83 -3.36
CA GLY A 73 15.82 4.19 -2.32
C GLY A 73 15.22 4.27 -0.91
N GLU A 74 15.83 3.55 0.04
CA GLU A 74 15.30 3.45 1.40
C GLU A 74 15.29 4.78 2.16
N GLY A 75 16.25 5.67 1.90
CA GLY A 75 16.38 6.96 2.57
C GLY A 75 15.18 7.88 2.32
N TYR A 76 14.55 7.78 1.14
CA TYR A 76 13.34 8.55 0.83
C TYR A 76 12.13 8.14 1.68
N PHE A 77 12.08 6.88 2.12
CA PHE A 77 10.95 6.33 2.87
C PHE A 77 11.13 6.41 4.39
N ASP A 78 12.34 6.67 4.89
CA ASP A 78 12.55 6.73 6.33
C ASP A 78 11.89 7.95 6.96
N GLY A 79 10.99 7.72 7.93
CA GLY A 79 10.17 8.77 8.52
C GLY A 79 9.07 9.32 7.61
N LYS A 80 8.90 8.77 6.39
CA LYS A 80 7.90 9.27 5.44
C LYS A 80 6.48 9.02 5.96
N GLU A 81 5.65 10.07 5.93
CA GLU A 81 4.25 10.01 6.33
C GLU A 81 3.43 9.09 5.40
N SER A 82 2.80 8.08 6.00
CA SER A 82 1.75 7.28 5.39
C SER A 82 0.40 7.98 5.51
N HIS A 83 -0.40 7.90 4.45
CA HIS A 83 -1.78 8.40 4.40
C HIS A 83 -2.64 7.94 5.57
N SER A 84 -2.45 6.69 6.00
CA SER A 84 -3.28 6.05 7.03
C SER A 84 -2.60 5.93 8.39
N PHE A 85 -1.26 5.84 8.44
CA PHE A 85 -0.55 5.40 9.64
C PHE A 85 0.42 6.44 10.24
N GLY A 86 0.51 7.63 9.62
CA GLY A 86 1.51 8.63 9.98
C GLY A 86 2.91 8.23 9.55
N ALA A 87 3.95 8.85 10.10
CA ALA A 87 5.34 8.50 9.84
C ALA A 87 5.61 7.02 10.11
N LEU A 88 6.26 6.39 9.13
CA LEU A 88 6.72 5.00 9.20
C LEU A 88 8.23 4.97 9.03
N THR A 89 8.88 3.99 9.65
CA THR A 89 10.31 3.72 9.42
C THR A 89 10.51 3.05 8.06
N LYS A 90 11.74 3.09 7.53
CA LYS A 90 12.07 2.37 6.29
C LYS A 90 11.69 0.88 6.32
N SER A 91 11.90 0.19 7.46
CA SER A 91 11.52 -1.22 7.63
C SER A 91 10.00 -1.42 7.57
N GLN A 92 9.23 -0.53 8.19
CA GLN A 92 7.76 -0.57 8.14
C GLN A 92 7.22 -0.36 6.72
N TRP A 93 7.81 0.57 5.96
CA TRP A 93 7.50 0.76 4.54
C TRP A 93 7.86 -0.46 3.71
N ASN A 94 9.08 -1.00 3.88
CA ASN A 94 9.55 -2.16 3.14
C ASN A 94 8.65 -3.39 3.36
N ASN A 95 8.36 -3.71 4.63
CA ASN A 95 7.48 -4.82 4.99
C ASN A 95 6.09 -4.66 4.39
N MET A 96 5.52 -3.44 4.47
CA MET A 96 4.20 -3.17 3.90
C MET A 96 4.20 -3.34 2.38
N PHE A 97 5.19 -2.81 1.65
CA PHE A 97 5.27 -2.92 0.20
C PHE A 97 5.42 -4.37 -0.25
N TYR A 98 6.40 -5.08 0.30
CA TYR A 98 6.66 -6.47 -0.03
C TYR A 98 5.44 -7.34 0.25
N LYS A 99 4.91 -7.29 1.47
CA LYS A 99 3.77 -8.15 1.85
C LYS A 99 2.53 -7.88 1.02
N HIS A 100 2.22 -6.62 0.77
CA HIS A 100 1.03 -6.26 -0.01
C HIS A 100 1.16 -6.70 -1.46
N LEU A 101 2.35 -6.50 -2.06
CA LEU A 101 2.62 -6.97 -3.41
C LEU A 101 2.54 -8.50 -3.48
N ASN A 102 3.29 -9.19 -2.62
CA ASN A 102 3.34 -10.65 -2.57
C ASN A 102 1.96 -11.28 -2.32
N HIS A 103 1.18 -10.73 -1.38
CA HIS A 103 -0.18 -11.18 -1.11
C HIS A 103 -1.07 -11.16 -2.37
N HIS A 104 -1.00 -10.08 -3.16
CA HIS A 104 -1.79 -9.99 -4.37
C HIS A 104 -1.25 -10.87 -5.51
N LEU A 105 0.07 -10.96 -5.69
CA LEU A 105 0.65 -11.85 -6.70
C LEU A 105 0.26 -13.31 -6.42
N THR A 106 0.41 -13.76 -5.17
CA THR A 106 -0.04 -15.09 -4.74
C THR A 106 -1.54 -15.29 -4.89
N GLN A 107 -2.37 -14.28 -4.58
CA GLN A 107 -3.83 -14.36 -4.75
C GLN A 107 -4.23 -14.56 -6.22
N PHE A 108 -3.48 -13.96 -7.14
CA PHE A 108 -3.72 -14.09 -8.59
C PHE A 108 -2.97 -15.27 -9.23
N GLY A 109 -2.14 -16.00 -8.47
CA GLY A 109 -1.37 -17.14 -8.96
C GLY A 109 -0.26 -16.78 -9.94
N VAL A 110 0.33 -15.58 -9.80
CA VAL A 110 1.44 -15.08 -10.62
C VAL A 110 2.75 -14.99 -9.86
#